data_AF-D8Q1H1-F1
#
_entry.id   AF-D8Q1H1-F1
#
_cell.length_a   1.000
_cell.length_b   1.000
_cell.length_c   1.000
_cell.angle_alpha   90.00
_cell.angle_beta   90.00
_cell.angle_gamma   90.00
#
_symmetry.space_group_name_H-M   'P 1'
#
loop_
_entity.id
_entity.type
_entity.pdbx_description
1 polymer ?
#
loop_
_entity_poly.entity_id
_entity_poly.type
_entity_poly.pdbx_seq_one_letter_code
_entity_poly.pdbx_strand_id
1 'polypeptide(L)'
;MPKTTSTRVTRQTRRTATQQPQTRSQPARATKTRQAKGRGASSRQRPAEASGPEDALASSSLPDMSKRLTVPYVNPKELWESCTVPGHRYKLSMVDIPEFHEARQKMEDAWLGQTPEGEAPPVYSSIYSYNHEYLRIPKSTPVQPGVPSTSFGGAVRHMAWTEEMVNIILKAEFGDVELGHQFMKRFYEGSEVIGGSPDPKDPSIRYIPIPGRRYHMRLWTGRMDEAELVCWQFLDNKTKQPKRRPDKVKIYDVTDSSCPQRLVSLEEGQHYDETEDKKKPYSCDTFAAPDGSIVDFVHKGKPLMRIQLPNRPKVGPPKIEEYVEHKVLPVDPNQLYQAVENVVVEDGGFVIIDDGEEDGAQEDSDNDAD
;
A
#
# COMPACT_ATOMS: atom_id res chain seq x y z
N MET A 1 0.65 -56.68 46.09
CA MET A 1 0.37 -56.28 44.70
C MET A 1 -0.17 -54.86 44.75
N PRO A 2 0.57 -53.88 44.20
CA PRO A 2 0.42 -53.49 42.80
C PRO A 2 1.77 -53.43 42.06
N LYS A 3 1.74 -53.61 40.74
CA LYS A 3 2.91 -53.52 39.84
C LYS A 3 2.96 -52.15 39.20
N THR A 4 4.07 -51.45 39.41
CA THR A 4 4.47 -50.22 38.72
C THR A 4 4.99 -50.55 37.32
N THR A 5 4.26 -50.16 36.28
CA THR A 5 4.71 -50.22 34.89
C THR A 5 5.42 -48.93 34.51
N SER A 6 6.74 -49.03 34.40
CA SER A 6 7.64 -48.02 33.83
C SER A 6 7.57 -48.07 32.31
N THR A 7 6.98 -47.05 31.69
CA THR A 7 6.97 -46.89 30.22
C THR A 7 8.15 -46.03 29.79
N ARG A 8 9.17 -46.70 29.27
CA ARG A 8 10.36 -46.13 28.62
C ARG A 8 9.96 -45.70 27.20
N VAL A 9 9.98 -44.39 26.92
CA VAL A 9 9.75 -43.86 25.57
C VAL A 9 11.11 -43.70 24.88
N THR A 10 11.32 -44.52 23.85
CA THR A 10 12.50 -44.51 22.98
C THR A 10 12.34 -43.41 21.93
N ARG A 11 13.25 -42.44 21.91
CA ARG A 11 13.31 -41.36 20.92
C ARG A 11 13.94 -41.90 19.63
N GLN A 12 13.14 -42.14 18.59
CA GLN A 12 13.63 -42.46 17.25
C GLN A 12 13.94 -41.16 16.50
N THR A 13 15.23 -40.92 16.27
CA THR A 13 15.77 -39.91 15.35
C THR A 13 15.62 -40.43 13.92
N ARG A 14 14.73 -39.83 13.12
CA ARG A 14 14.66 -40.10 11.69
C ARG A 14 15.46 -39.03 10.95
N ARG A 15 16.67 -39.40 10.56
CA ARG A 15 17.42 -38.75 9.48
C ARG A 15 16.66 -38.98 8.18
N THR A 16 16.42 -37.93 7.42
CA THR A 16 16.14 -38.08 5.98
C THR A 16 16.87 -36.96 5.27
N ALA A 17 17.91 -37.36 4.55
CA ALA A 17 18.61 -36.55 3.59
C ALA A 17 17.66 -36.19 2.45
N THR A 18 17.69 -34.95 1.98
CA THR A 18 17.11 -34.59 0.69
C THR A 18 18.12 -33.74 -0.05
N GLN A 19 18.47 -34.23 -1.22
CA GLN A 19 19.49 -33.74 -2.12
C GLN A 19 19.10 -32.36 -2.65
N GLN A 20 20.04 -31.41 -2.61
CA GLN A 20 19.94 -30.16 -3.36
C GLN A 20 20.18 -30.45 -4.85
N PRO A 21 19.32 -29.97 -5.76
CA PRO A 21 19.67 -29.88 -7.16
C PRO A 21 20.56 -28.65 -7.40
N GLN A 22 21.74 -28.89 -7.98
CA GLN A 22 22.63 -27.85 -8.51
C GLN A 22 21.95 -27.18 -9.71
N THR A 23 21.60 -25.90 -9.58
CA THR A 23 21.18 -25.08 -10.72
C THR A 23 22.40 -24.39 -11.34
N ARG A 24 22.62 -24.77 -12.60
CA ARG A 24 23.64 -24.28 -13.52
C ARG A 24 23.35 -22.81 -13.88
N SER A 25 24.25 -21.92 -13.49
CA SER A 25 24.25 -20.50 -13.90
C SER A 25 24.45 -20.37 -15.41
N GLN A 26 23.54 -19.70 -16.11
CA GLN A 26 23.79 -19.13 -17.44
C GLN A 26 23.80 -17.60 -17.37
N PRO A 27 24.65 -16.93 -18.17
CA PRO A 27 24.87 -15.49 -18.06
C PRO A 27 23.72 -14.67 -18.69
N ALA A 28 23.40 -13.56 -18.01
CA ALA A 28 22.41 -12.58 -18.42
C ALA A 28 22.81 -11.88 -19.72
N ARG A 29 21.87 -11.81 -20.67
CA ARG A 29 22.00 -11.13 -21.96
C ARG A 29 21.62 -9.65 -21.77
N ALA A 30 22.60 -8.77 -21.82
CA ALA A 30 22.42 -7.32 -21.71
C ALA A 30 21.50 -6.78 -22.82
N THR A 31 20.40 -6.13 -22.44
CA THR A 31 19.52 -5.42 -23.37
C THR A 31 19.91 -3.94 -23.39
N LYS A 32 20.24 -3.41 -24.58
CA LYS A 32 20.66 -2.03 -24.79
C LYS A 32 19.44 -1.09 -24.73
N THR A 33 19.38 -0.23 -23.72
CA THR A 33 18.39 0.86 -23.65
C THR A 33 18.76 1.96 -24.64
N ARG A 34 17.82 2.27 -25.55
CA ARG A 34 17.93 3.30 -26.59
C ARG A 34 17.48 4.63 -25.99
N GLN A 35 18.38 5.59 -25.80
CA GLN A 35 18.05 6.94 -25.34
C GLN A 35 17.35 7.72 -26.46
N ALA A 36 16.09 8.12 -26.23
CA ALA A 36 15.37 9.05 -27.08
C ALA A 36 15.68 10.50 -26.65
N LYS A 37 15.94 11.35 -27.65
CA LYS A 37 16.45 12.72 -27.53
C LYS A 37 15.25 13.68 -27.53
N GLY A 38 14.83 14.15 -26.36
CA GLY A 38 13.75 15.13 -26.23
C GLY A 38 14.21 16.53 -26.65
N ARG A 39 13.53 17.12 -27.65
CA ARG A 39 13.67 18.52 -28.08
C ARG A 39 12.73 19.39 -27.26
N GLY A 40 13.21 20.58 -26.89
CA GLY A 40 12.50 21.55 -26.05
C GLY A 40 11.24 22.13 -26.70
N ALA A 41 10.24 22.40 -25.86
CA ALA A 41 9.02 23.12 -26.22
C ALA A 41 8.91 24.43 -25.44
N SER A 42 8.53 25.45 -26.19
CA SER A 42 8.45 26.87 -25.91
C SER A 42 7.32 27.24 -24.93
N SER A 43 7.62 28.10 -23.95
CA SER A 43 6.62 28.74 -23.08
C SER A 43 5.76 29.72 -23.87
N ARG A 44 4.42 29.53 -23.88
CA ARG A 44 3.47 30.56 -24.29
C ARG A 44 2.81 31.19 -23.06
N GLN A 45 3.08 32.48 -22.88
CA GLN A 45 2.39 33.34 -21.92
C GLN A 45 0.92 33.52 -22.32
N ARG A 46 0.02 33.46 -21.33
CA ARG A 46 -1.41 33.76 -21.47
C ARG A 46 -1.67 35.16 -20.90
N PRO A 47 -2.41 36.04 -21.60
CA PRO A 47 -2.70 37.37 -21.09
C PRO A 47 -3.82 37.33 -20.04
N ALA A 48 -3.70 38.25 -19.08
CA ALA A 48 -4.64 38.52 -18.01
C ALA A 48 -5.82 39.34 -18.53
N GLU A 49 -7.05 38.96 -18.14
CA GLU A 49 -8.23 39.79 -18.33
C GLU A 49 -9.09 39.88 -17.06
N ALA A 50 -9.36 41.13 -16.71
CA ALA A 50 -10.62 41.72 -16.27
C ALA A 50 -11.30 41.22 -14.98
N SER A 51 -11.03 42.01 -13.93
CA SER A 51 -11.86 42.25 -12.75
C SER A 51 -13.23 42.84 -13.08
N GLY A 52 -14.29 42.31 -12.46
CA GLY A 52 -15.66 42.81 -12.42
C GLY A 52 -16.41 42.26 -11.19
N PRO A 53 -17.54 42.87 -10.78
CA PRO A 53 -17.70 43.48 -9.46
C PRO A 53 -18.19 42.56 -8.33
N GLU A 54 -17.79 42.94 -7.12
CA GLU A 54 -18.21 42.38 -5.83
C GLU A 54 -19.68 42.70 -5.55
N ASP A 55 -20.53 41.67 -5.54
CA ASP A 55 -21.86 41.73 -4.93
C ASP A 55 -21.81 41.14 -3.52
N ALA A 56 -22.19 41.99 -2.57
CA ALA A 56 -22.25 41.73 -1.15
C ALA A 56 -23.27 40.63 -0.83
N LEU A 57 -22.80 39.50 -0.30
CA LEU A 57 -23.64 38.49 0.33
C LEU A 57 -23.37 38.44 1.84
N ALA A 58 -24.50 38.46 2.55
CA ALA A 58 -24.64 38.65 3.97
C ALA A 58 -23.80 37.68 4.81
N SER A 59 -23.15 38.24 5.84
CA SER A 59 -22.43 37.53 6.88
C SER A 59 -23.40 36.70 7.73
N SER A 60 -23.63 35.46 7.33
CA SER A 60 -24.13 34.40 8.20
C SER A 60 -23.01 34.04 9.18
N SER A 61 -23.17 34.46 10.44
CA SER A 61 -22.29 34.09 11.55
C SER A 61 -22.27 32.57 11.72
N LEU A 62 -21.21 31.93 11.21
CA LEU A 62 -20.94 30.52 11.45
C LEU A 62 -20.69 30.30 12.96
N PRO A 63 -21.24 29.23 13.54
CA PRO A 63 -21.04 28.91 14.95
C PRO A 63 -19.55 28.65 15.23
N ASP A 64 -19.11 29.18 16.36
CA ASP A 64 -17.75 29.10 16.90
C ASP A 64 -17.25 27.64 16.96
N MET A 65 -16.32 27.31 16.06
CA MET A 65 -15.71 25.99 15.84
C MET A 65 -14.62 25.65 16.90
N SER A 66 -14.49 26.44 17.97
CA SER A 66 -13.43 26.28 18.95
C SER A 66 -13.75 25.23 20.01
N LYS A 67 -13.55 23.95 19.66
CA LYS A 67 -13.15 22.85 20.57
C LYS A 67 -13.00 21.55 19.80
N ARG A 68 -12.11 21.54 18.81
CA ARG A 68 -11.54 20.26 18.37
C ARG A 68 -10.61 19.78 19.48
N LEU A 69 -10.83 18.58 19.99
CA LEU A 69 -9.74 17.76 20.56
C LEU A 69 -8.89 17.30 19.37
N THR A 70 -8.24 18.26 18.70
CA THR A 70 -7.18 17.97 17.75
C THR A 70 -6.04 17.38 18.56
N VAL A 71 -5.68 16.14 18.28
CA VAL A 71 -4.27 15.78 18.37
C VAL A 71 -3.56 16.90 17.62
N PRO A 72 -2.67 17.67 18.27
CA PRO A 72 -2.11 18.87 17.67
C PRO A 72 -1.47 18.45 16.36
N TYR A 73 -2.03 18.93 15.24
CA TYR A 73 -1.45 18.73 13.92
C TYR A 73 0.01 19.13 14.04
N VAL A 74 0.90 18.14 13.94
CA VAL A 74 2.32 18.40 14.09
C VAL A 74 2.74 19.07 12.80
N ASN A 75 2.95 20.38 12.84
CA ASN A 75 3.46 21.12 11.70
C ASN A 75 4.80 20.47 11.28
N PRO A 76 4.87 19.79 10.12
CA PRO A 76 6.04 18.99 9.77
C PRO A 76 7.31 19.84 9.68
N LYS A 77 7.16 21.11 9.29
CA LYS A 77 8.26 22.06 9.20
C LYS A 77 8.80 22.43 10.57
N GLU A 78 7.93 22.77 11.52
CA GLU A 78 8.34 23.09 12.90
C GLU A 78 8.95 21.87 13.59
N LEU A 79 8.37 20.69 13.37
CA LEU A 79 8.94 19.44 13.87
C LEU A 79 10.36 19.22 13.32
N TRP A 80 10.53 19.36 12.00
CA TRP A 80 11.83 19.22 11.33
C TRP A 80 12.86 20.22 11.88
N GLU A 81 12.52 21.50 11.93
CA GLU A 81 13.39 22.57 12.44
C GLU A 81 13.77 22.34 13.91
N SER A 82 12.84 21.84 14.74
CA SER A 82 13.13 21.53 16.15
C SER A 82 14.05 20.31 16.36
N CYS A 83 14.15 19.44 15.36
CA CYS A 83 14.94 18.19 15.42
C CYS A 83 16.18 18.25 14.50
N THR A 84 16.59 19.43 14.05
CA THR A 84 17.77 19.60 13.20
C THR A 84 18.80 20.46 13.92
N VAL A 85 20.08 20.07 13.90
CA VAL A 85 21.17 20.88 14.47
C VAL A 85 21.20 22.27 13.81
N PRO A 86 21.24 23.39 14.56
CA PRO A 86 21.24 24.73 13.99
C PRO A 86 22.36 24.94 12.96
N GLY A 87 21.98 25.41 11.76
CA GLY A 87 22.92 25.64 10.66
C GLY A 87 23.34 24.39 9.87
N HIS A 88 22.86 23.20 10.27
CA HIS A 88 23.07 21.98 9.51
C HIS A 88 22.45 22.07 8.12
N ARG A 89 23.12 21.47 7.14
CA ARG A 89 22.65 21.39 5.76
C ARG A 89 22.93 20.00 5.23
N TYR A 90 21.87 19.27 4.92
CA TYR A 90 21.97 17.99 4.25
C TYR A 90 22.75 18.12 2.93
N LYS A 91 23.61 17.14 2.67
CA LYS A 91 24.26 16.94 1.38
C LYS A 91 24.23 15.46 1.06
N LEU A 92 23.87 15.11 -0.17
CA LEU A 92 23.85 13.71 -0.62
C LEU A 92 25.22 13.01 -0.43
N SER A 93 26.32 13.75 -0.52
CA SER A 93 27.66 13.21 -0.26
C SER A 93 27.89 12.76 1.20
N MET A 94 27.02 13.13 2.14
CA MET A 94 27.10 12.68 3.53
C MET A 94 26.66 11.21 3.71
N VAL A 95 25.92 10.68 2.74
CA VAL A 95 25.44 9.28 2.76
C VAL A 95 26.20 8.39 1.77
N ASP A 96 26.93 9.00 0.83
CA ASP A 96 27.85 8.32 -0.08
C ASP A 96 29.22 8.09 0.59
N ILE A 97 29.23 7.30 1.66
CA ILE A 97 30.41 6.98 2.46
C ILE A 97 30.60 5.46 2.57
N PRO A 98 31.84 4.97 2.74
CA PRO A 98 32.13 3.53 2.81
C PRO A 98 31.27 2.78 3.84
N GLU A 99 31.02 3.40 4.99
CA GLU A 99 30.25 2.82 6.10
C GLU A 99 28.79 2.54 5.70
N PHE A 100 28.18 3.41 4.91
CA PHE A 100 26.82 3.21 4.42
C PHE A 100 26.76 2.06 3.41
N HIS A 101 27.73 2.01 2.50
CA HIS A 101 27.85 0.93 1.52
C HIS A 101 28.10 -0.42 2.18
N GLU A 102 28.93 -0.47 3.22
CA GLU A 102 29.17 -1.68 4.02
C GLU A 102 27.90 -2.14 4.75
N ALA A 103 27.21 -1.23 5.44
CA ALA A 103 25.97 -1.55 6.15
C ALA A 103 24.87 -2.04 5.19
N ARG A 104 24.79 -1.43 4.00
CA ARG A 104 23.89 -1.87 2.93
C ARG A 104 24.28 -3.27 2.43
N GLN A 105 25.55 -3.54 2.19
CA GLN A 105 26.00 -4.85 1.73
C GLN A 105 25.65 -5.94 2.76
N LYS A 106 25.91 -5.72 4.06
CA LYS A 106 25.53 -6.65 5.13
C LYS A 106 24.03 -6.95 5.14
N MET A 107 23.21 -5.93 4.90
CA MET A 107 21.76 -6.09 4.78
C MET A 107 21.37 -6.93 3.56
N GLU A 108 21.99 -6.67 2.40
CA GLU A 108 21.77 -7.46 1.18
C GLU A 108 22.19 -8.93 1.39
N ASP A 109 23.34 -9.17 2.02
CA ASP A 109 23.82 -10.52 2.32
C ASP A 109 22.86 -11.25 3.27
N ALA A 110 22.35 -10.58 4.31
CA ALA A 110 21.39 -11.15 5.25
C ALA A 110 20.09 -11.60 4.58
N TRP A 111 19.56 -10.79 3.68
CA TRP A 111 18.37 -11.17 2.91
C TRP A 111 18.60 -12.33 1.95
N LEU A 112 19.77 -12.38 1.32
CA LEU A 112 20.14 -13.48 0.45
C LEU A 112 20.45 -14.77 1.24
N GLY A 113 20.45 -14.72 2.57
CA GLY A 113 20.86 -15.82 3.43
C GLY A 113 22.35 -16.12 3.31
N GLN A 114 23.15 -15.09 2.99
CA GLN A 114 24.58 -15.14 2.74
C GLN A 114 25.41 -14.50 3.87
N THR A 115 24.80 -14.22 5.03
CA THR A 115 25.54 -13.78 6.21
C THR A 115 26.64 -14.80 6.55
N PRO A 116 27.91 -14.37 6.71
CA PRO A 116 29.01 -15.28 7.04
C PRO A 116 28.77 -16.11 8.30
N GLU A 117 29.28 -17.34 8.31
CA GLU A 117 29.17 -18.21 9.46
C GLU A 117 29.89 -17.60 10.68
N GLY A 118 29.17 -17.48 11.80
CA GLY A 118 29.69 -16.85 13.02
C GLY A 118 29.41 -15.36 13.15
N GLU A 119 28.92 -14.70 12.10
CA GLU A 119 28.46 -13.32 12.18
C GLU A 119 26.96 -13.24 12.54
N ALA A 120 26.62 -12.29 13.40
CA ALA A 120 25.22 -12.02 13.69
C ALA A 120 24.60 -11.26 12.49
N PRO A 121 23.40 -11.63 12.03
CA PRO A 121 22.70 -10.85 11.02
C PRO A 121 22.45 -9.42 11.53
N PRO A 122 22.49 -8.42 10.64
CA PRO A 122 22.17 -7.05 11.02
C PRO A 122 20.73 -6.98 11.54
N VAL A 123 20.44 -5.97 12.36
CA VAL A 123 19.11 -5.77 12.93
C VAL A 123 18.37 -4.65 12.21
N TYR A 124 17.05 -4.78 12.08
CA TYR A 124 16.20 -3.69 11.62
C TYR A 124 16.35 -2.48 12.53
N SER A 125 16.21 -1.29 11.96
CA SER A 125 16.32 -0.07 12.74
C SER A 125 15.25 0.03 13.83
N SER A 126 15.64 0.57 14.97
CA SER A 126 14.77 0.85 16.11
C SER A 126 13.66 1.85 15.78
N ILE A 127 13.77 2.63 14.69
CA ILE A 127 12.67 3.52 14.24
C ILE A 127 11.39 2.75 13.93
N TYR A 128 11.49 1.51 13.44
CA TYR A 128 10.31 0.70 13.13
C TYR A 128 9.56 0.25 14.38
N SER A 129 10.19 0.35 15.56
CA SER A 129 9.54 0.09 16.84
C SER A 129 8.53 1.19 17.24
N TYR A 130 8.57 2.35 16.57
CA TYR A 130 7.66 3.46 16.82
C TYR A 130 6.30 3.29 16.12
N ASN A 131 6.19 2.36 15.17
CA ASN A 131 4.92 2.01 14.55
C ASN A 131 3.90 1.47 15.57
N HIS A 132 2.64 1.48 15.15
CA HIS A 132 1.55 0.81 15.85
C HIS A 132 1.85 -0.67 16.09
N GLU A 133 1.30 -1.23 17.18
CA GLU A 133 1.63 -2.57 17.68
C GLU A 133 1.60 -3.67 16.60
N TYR A 134 0.60 -3.64 15.71
CA TYR A 134 0.42 -4.65 14.66
C TYR A 134 1.40 -4.53 13.47
N LEU A 135 2.05 -3.37 13.28
CA LEU A 135 3.08 -3.14 12.25
C LEU A 135 4.49 -3.05 12.83
N ARG A 136 4.58 -3.06 14.16
CA ARG A 136 5.82 -2.82 14.87
C ARG A 136 6.84 -3.92 14.56
N ILE A 137 8.03 -3.51 14.14
CA ILE A 137 9.20 -4.37 14.19
C ILE A 137 9.88 -4.13 15.55
N PRO A 138 9.93 -5.12 16.46
CA PRO A 138 10.58 -4.96 17.75
C PRO A 138 12.05 -4.53 17.60
N LYS A 139 12.55 -3.78 18.59
CA LYS A 139 13.97 -3.42 18.63
C LYS A 139 14.83 -4.67 18.64
N SER A 140 15.99 -4.59 17.97
CA SER A 140 16.93 -5.70 17.85
C SER A 140 16.38 -6.92 17.09
N THR A 141 15.30 -6.76 16.31
CA THR A 141 14.82 -7.84 15.44
C THR A 141 15.84 -8.07 14.32
N PRO A 142 16.43 -9.27 14.19
CA PRO A 142 17.38 -9.55 13.14
C PRO A 142 16.70 -9.62 11.77
N VAL A 143 17.39 -9.11 10.74
CA VAL A 143 16.97 -9.22 9.35
C VAL A 143 16.94 -10.69 8.97
N GLN A 144 15.77 -11.18 8.53
CA GLN A 144 15.60 -12.57 8.10
C GLN A 144 15.86 -12.69 6.60
N PRO A 145 16.36 -13.85 6.12
CA PRO A 145 16.44 -14.13 4.69
C PRO A 145 15.07 -13.98 4.00
N GLY A 146 15.06 -13.34 2.83
CA GLY A 146 13.84 -13.04 2.10
C GLY A 146 14.11 -12.16 0.88
N VAL A 147 13.21 -12.21 -0.11
CA VAL A 147 13.27 -11.33 -1.28
C VAL A 147 12.44 -10.09 -0.96
N PRO A 148 13.02 -8.87 -0.98
CA PRO A 148 12.24 -7.66 -0.80
C PRO A 148 11.26 -7.48 -1.96
N SER A 149 10.12 -6.83 -1.69
CA SER A 149 9.24 -6.38 -2.76
C SER A 149 9.95 -5.32 -3.60
N THR A 150 9.67 -5.31 -4.91
CA THR A 150 10.25 -4.35 -5.84
C THR A 150 9.19 -3.65 -6.66
N SER A 151 9.53 -2.50 -7.25
CA SER A 151 8.72 -1.80 -8.25
C SER A 151 9.55 -1.40 -9.48
N PHE A 152 8.84 -1.07 -10.56
CA PHE A 152 9.41 -0.52 -11.79
C PHE A 152 10.46 -1.42 -12.45
N GLY A 153 10.17 -2.71 -12.58
CA GLY A 153 11.08 -3.70 -13.16
C GLY A 153 12.32 -3.95 -12.30
N GLY A 154 12.20 -3.86 -10.98
CA GLY A 154 13.29 -4.05 -10.02
C GLY A 154 14.10 -2.79 -9.73
N ALA A 155 13.74 -1.65 -10.31
CA ALA A 155 14.48 -0.40 -10.13
C ALA A 155 14.35 0.17 -8.71
N VAL A 156 13.22 -0.08 -8.05
CA VAL A 156 12.98 0.31 -6.65
C VAL A 156 12.84 -0.95 -5.80
N ARG A 157 13.54 -0.99 -4.66
CA ARG A 157 13.41 -2.05 -3.66
C ARG A 157 12.74 -1.48 -2.41
N HIS A 158 11.65 -2.09 -1.98
CA HIS A 158 10.88 -1.66 -0.82
C HIS A 158 11.37 -2.41 0.41
N MET A 159 12.08 -1.70 1.28
CA MET A 159 12.87 -2.34 2.32
C MET A 159 12.98 -1.56 3.61
N ALA A 160 12.80 -2.27 4.73
CA ALA A 160 13.07 -1.75 6.06
C ALA A 160 14.59 -1.77 6.32
N TRP A 161 15.20 -0.61 6.50
CA TRP A 161 16.63 -0.44 6.67
C TRP A 161 17.17 -0.94 8.02
N THR A 162 18.46 -1.24 8.07
CA THR A 162 19.14 -1.63 9.31
C THR A 162 19.42 -0.43 10.21
N GLU A 163 19.68 -0.67 11.49
CA GLU A 163 20.02 0.40 12.45
C GLU A 163 21.25 1.20 12.01
N GLU A 164 22.28 0.53 11.48
CA GLU A 164 23.49 1.18 10.99
C GLU A 164 23.20 2.14 9.82
N MET A 165 22.43 1.68 8.83
CA MET A 165 22.04 2.51 7.69
C MET A 165 21.21 3.72 8.14
N VAL A 166 20.20 3.50 8.99
CA VAL A 166 19.35 4.58 9.47
C VAL A 166 20.14 5.60 10.28
N ASN A 167 21.05 5.18 11.16
CA ASN A 167 21.85 6.11 11.95
C ASN A 167 22.73 7.02 11.08
N ILE A 168 23.30 6.49 10.00
CA ILE A 168 24.07 7.30 9.04
C ILE A 168 23.17 8.34 8.37
N ILE A 169 21.99 7.93 7.92
CA ILE A 169 21.02 8.83 7.28
C ILE A 169 20.51 9.88 8.25
N LEU A 170 20.16 9.50 9.48
CA LEU A 170 19.70 10.45 10.50
C LEU A 170 20.78 11.48 10.81
N LYS A 171 22.04 11.06 10.96
CA LYS A 171 23.16 11.99 11.14
C LYS A 171 23.34 12.92 9.94
N ALA A 172 23.19 12.40 8.71
CA ALA A 172 23.30 13.21 7.51
C ALA A 172 22.16 14.22 7.35
N GLU A 173 20.92 13.84 7.68
CA GLU A 173 19.72 14.68 7.54
C GLU A 173 19.58 15.70 8.67
N PHE A 174 19.81 15.27 9.92
CA PHE A 174 19.53 16.07 11.12
C PHE A 174 20.79 16.64 11.78
N GLY A 175 21.98 16.18 11.40
CA GLY A 175 23.26 16.53 12.02
C GLY A 175 23.56 15.74 13.30
N ASP A 176 22.56 15.03 13.83
CA ASP A 176 22.59 14.30 15.09
C ASP A 176 21.61 13.11 15.03
N VAL A 177 22.05 11.94 15.52
CA VAL A 177 21.27 10.69 15.40
C VAL A 177 20.09 10.70 16.37
N GLU A 178 20.31 11.18 17.58
CA GLU A 178 19.32 11.24 18.64
C GLU A 178 18.19 12.22 18.29
N LEU A 179 18.50 13.40 17.74
CA LEU A 179 17.50 14.31 17.21
C LEU A 179 16.72 13.69 16.04
N GLY A 180 17.39 13.00 15.13
CA GLY A 180 16.74 12.25 14.06
C GLY A 180 15.78 11.18 14.58
N HIS A 181 16.15 10.44 15.63
CA HIS A 181 15.23 9.48 16.27
C HIS A 181 14.05 10.17 16.94
N GLN A 182 14.23 11.35 17.55
CA GLN A 182 13.13 12.13 18.12
C GLN A 182 12.14 12.57 17.04
N PHE A 183 12.66 13.03 15.89
CA PHE A 183 11.85 13.34 14.72
C PHE A 183 11.05 12.11 14.26
N MET A 184 11.75 11.00 13.98
CA MET A 184 11.10 9.78 13.47
C MET A 184 10.06 9.25 14.45
N LYS A 185 10.31 9.29 15.76
CA LYS A 185 9.35 8.88 16.77
C LYS A 185 8.06 9.69 16.67
N ARG A 186 8.15 11.02 16.65
CA ARG A 186 6.98 11.89 16.54
C ARG A 186 6.27 11.73 15.20
N PHE A 187 7.04 11.54 14.13
CA PHE A 187 6.50 11.28 12.80
C PHE A 187 5.69 9.98 12.77
N TYR A 188 6.23 8.86 13.27
CA TYR A 188 5.52 7.57 13.33
C TYR A 188 4.33 7.58 14.31
N GLU A 189 4.41 8.34 15.41
CA GLU A 189 3.30 8.48 16.35
C GLU A 189 2.09 9.19 15.73
N GLY A 190 2.33 10.12 14.78
CA GLY A 190 1.29 10.84 14.05
C GLY A 190 1.00 10.32 12.64
N SER A 191 1.76 9.34 12.13
CA SER A 191 1.62 8.87 10.76
C SER A 191 0.38 8.01 10.60
N GLU A 192 -0.34 8.22 9.52
CA GLU A 192 -1.44 7.36 9.11
C GLU A 192 -0.95 6.12 8.36
N VAL A 193 -1.71 5.04 8.51
CA VAL A 193 -1.43 3.78 7.80
C VAL A 193 -2.47 3.60 6.71
N ILE A 194 -2.08 3.95 5.48
CA ILE A 194 -2.93 3.79 4.30
C ILE A 194 -2.59 2.46 3.62
N GLY A 195 -3.62 1.65 3.41
CA GLY A 195 -3.52 0.37 2.73
C GLY A 195 -2.89 -0.76 3.56
N GLY A 196 -2.43 -1.81 2.88
CA GLY A 196 -1.85 -2.99 3.54
C GLY A 196 -2.89 -3.80 4.33
N SER A 197 -2.46 -4.46 5.41
CA SER A 197 -3.38 -5.19 6.29
C SER A 197 -3.83 -4.28 7.44
N PRO A 198 -5.14 -4.20 7.74
CA PRO A 198 -5.61 -3.45 8.90
C PRO A 198 -5.13 -4.10 10.20
N ASP A 199 -5.16 -3.32 11.29
CA ASP A 199 -5.02 -3.87 12.63
C ASP A 199 -6.10 -4.94 12.85
N PRO A 200 -5.75 -6.19 13.21
CA PRO A 200 -6.74 -7.24 13.47
C PRO A 200 -7.79 -6.89 14.54
N LYS A 201 -7.49 -5.91 15.40
CA LYS A 201 -8.40 -5.39 16.44
C LYS A 201 -9.12 -4.11 16.04
N ASP A 202 -8.96 -3.64 14.79
CA ASP A 202 -9.61 -2.41 14.31
C ASP A 202 -11.14 -2.57 14.32
N PRO A 203 -11.87 -1.81 15.16
CA PRO A 203 -13.31 -1.92 15.28
C PRO A 203 -14.07 -1.39 14.05
N SER A 204 -13.40 -0.70 13.12
CA SER A 204 -13.97 -0.25 11.85
C SER A 204 -14.01 -1.34 10.78
N ILE A 205 -13.36 -2.48 11.00
CA ILE A 205 -13.35 -3.58 10.02
C ILE A 205 -14.78 -4.04 9.73
N ARG A 206 -15.14 -4.09 8.45
CA ARG A 206 -16.41 -4.63 7.94
C ARG A 206 -16.13 -5.66 6.86
N TYR A 207 -16.92 -6.74 6.87
CA TYR A 207 -16.86 -7.79 5.86
C TYR A 207 -18.15 -7.77 5.05
N ILE A 208 -18.03 -7.50 3.75
CA ILE A 208 -19.17 -7.17 2.89
C ILE A 208 -19.25 -8.22 1.77
N PRO A 209 -20.28 -9.08 1.75
CA PRO A 209 -20.41 -10.11 0.73
C PRO A 209 -20.65 -9.47 -0.64
N ILE A 210 -20.00 -10.01 -1.68
CA ILE A 210 -20.24 -9.59 -3.06
C ILE A 210 -21.22 -10.59 -3.70
N PRO A 211 -22.41 -10.16 -4.17
CA PRO A 211 -23.45 -11.05 -4.66
C PRO A 211 -22.96 -12.03 -5.74
N GLY A 212 -23.26 -13.32 -5.57
CA GLY A 212 -22.90 -14.37 -6.54
C GLY A 212 -21.41 -14.69 -6.65
N ARG A 213 -20.57 -14.22 -5.71
CA ARG A 213 -19.11 -14.41 -5.75
C ARG A 213 -18.59 -15.26 -4.59
N ARG A 214 -17.47 -15.94 -4.85
CA ARG A 214 -16.75 -16.77 -3.85
C ARG A 214 -15.73 -15.97 -3.02
N TYR A 215 -15.89 -14.65 -2.99
CA TYR A 215 -15.05 -13.71 -2.27
C TYR A 215 -15.92 -12.59 -1.68
N HIS A 216 -15.39 -11.88 -0.71
CA HIS A 216 -16.04 -10.74 -0.06
C HIS A 216 -15.04 -9.58 0.06
N MET A 217 -15.54 -8.39 0.35
CA MET A 217 -14.72 -7.22 0.62
C MET A 217 -14.44 -7.12 2.13
N ARG A 218 -13.19 -6.85 2.51
CA ARG A 218 -12.84 -6.36 3.86
C ARG A 218 -12.53 -4.88 3.75
N LEU A 219 -13.31 -4.07 4.44
CA LEU A 219 -13.23 -2.61 4.46
C LEU A 219 -12.82 -2.14 5.85
N TRP A 220 -12.04 -1.07 5.96
CA TRP A 220 -11.68 -0.44 7.24
C TRP A 220 -11.35 1.04 7.07
N THR A 221 -11.43 1.79 8.16
CA THR A 221 -11.13 3.23 8.24
C THR A 221 -10.11 3.57 9.31
N GLY A 222 -9.73 2.62 10.16
CA GLY A 222 -8.84 2.88 11.29
C GLY A 222 -7.47 3.39 10.84
N ARG A 223 -6.93 4.36 11.61
CA ARG A 223 -5.61 4.99 11.37
C ARG A 223 -5.52 5.83 10.07
N MET A 224 -6.66 6.25 9.51
CA MET A 224 -6.77 7.08 8.31
C MET A 224 -7.80 8.21 8.49
N ASP A 225 -7.86 8.79 9.69
CA ASP A 225 -8.83 9.83 10.05
C ASP A 225 -8.47 11.20 9.46
N GLU A 226 -7.19 11.55 9.38
CA GLU A 226 -6.68 12.78 8.78
C GLU A 226 -6.73 12.77 7.25
N ALA A 227 -6.39 11.65 6.60
CA ALA A 227 -6.48 11.51 5.15
C ALA A 227 -7.92 11.40 4.65
N GLU A 228 -8.90 11.18 5.54
CA GLU A 228 -10.31 10.96 5.20
C GLU A 228 -10.48 9.83 4.15
N LEU A 229 -9.68 8.77 4.29
CA LEU A 229 -9.68 7.62 3.37
C LEU A 229 -10.32 6.38 3.99
N VAL A 230 -10.95 5.60 3.13
CA VAL A 230 -11.44 4.26 3.40
C VAL A 230 -10.64 3.27 2.57
N CYS A 231 -10.07 2.24 3.19
CA CYS A 231 -9.37 1.17 2.48
C CYS A 231 -10.20 -0.10 2.42
N TRP A 232 -9.98 -0.89 1.36
CA TRP A 232 -10.54 -2.23 1.25
C TRP A 232 -9.69 -3.19 0.43
N GLN A 233 -9.95 -4.48 0.64
CA GLN A 233 -9.33 -5.60 -0.07
C GLN A 233 -10.37 -6.68 -0.38
N PHE A 234 -10.06 -7.55 -1.33
CA PHE A 234 -10.82 -8.78 -1.56
C PHE A 234 -10.28 -9.91 -0.69
N LEU A 235 -11.17 -10.67 -0.05
CA LEU A 235 -10.85 -11.87 0.70
C LEU A 235 -11.53 -13.09 0.09
N ASP A 236 -10.80 -14.18 0.02
CA ASP A 236 -11.37 -15.48 -0.34
C ASP A 236 -12.31 -16.00 0.76
N ASN A 237 -13.51 -16.44 0.39
CA ASN A 237 -14.52 -16.84 1.38
C ASN A 237 -14.11 -18.06 2.20
N LYS A 238 -13.32 -18.97 1.61
CA LYS A 238 -12.93 -20.25 2.22
C LYS A 238 -11.72 -20.09 3.14
N THR A 239 -10.67 -19.44 2.64
CA THR A 239 -9.39 -19.30 3.35
C THR A 239 -9.35 -18.08 4.26
N LYS A 240 -10.27 -17.13 4.07
CA LYS A 240 -10.28 -15.81 4.72
C LYS A 240 -9.00 -15.00 4.51
N GLN A 241 -8.20 -15.38 3.52
CA GLN A 241 -6.96 -14.68 3.18
C GLN A 241 -7.24 -13.57 2.16
N PRO A 242 -6.53 -12.44 2.26
CA PRO A 242 -6.51 -11.44 1.21
C PRO A 242 -6.11 -12.06 -0.14
N LYS A 243 -6.69 -11.56 -1.21
CA LYS A 243 -6.37 -11.98 -2.58
C LYS A 243 -6.34 -10.78 -3.53
N ARG A 244 -5.73 -10.98 -4.70
CA ARG A 244 -5.84 -10.02 -5.81
C ARG A 244 -7.28 -9.79 -6.21
N ARG A 245 -7.53 -8.61 -6.78
CA ARG A 245 -8.76 -8.29 -7.49
C ARG A 245 -9.03 -9.40 -8.52
N PRO A 246 -10.19 -10.06 -8.47
CA PRO A 246 -10.52 -11.12 -9.42
C PRO A 246 -10.49 -10.63 -10.86
N ASP A 247 -10.05 -11.50 -11.77
CA ASP A 247 -9.95 -11.18 -13.19
C ASP A 247 -11.29 -10.66 -13.74
N LYS A 248 -11.21 -9.68 -14.64
CA LYS A 248 -12.35 -9.01 -15.29
C LYS A 248 -13.24 -8.19 -14.33
N VAL A 249 -12.90 -8.08 -13.04
CA VAL A 249 -13.52 -7.10 -12.13
C VAL A 249 -12.80 -5.76 -12.30
N LYS A 250 -13.58 -4.71 -12.56
CA LYS A 250 -13.15 -3.30 -12.59
C LYS A 250 -13.87 -2.57 -11.46
N ILE A 251 -13.21 -1.56 -10.91
CA ILE A 251 -13.74 -0.76 -9.80
C ILE A 251 -13.76 0.69 -10.26
N TYR A 252 -14.87 1.39 -10.05
CA TYR A 252 -15.04 2.78 -10.43
C TYR A 252 -15.53 3.60 -9.24
N ASP A 253 -14.94 4.78 -9.03
CA ASP A 253 -15.58 5.84 -8.25
C ASP A 253 -16.60 6.55 -9.16
N VAL A 254 -17.85 6.55 -8.74
CA VAL A 254 -19.01 7.15 -9.43
C VAL A 254 -19.70 8.21 -8.58
N THR A 255 -18.99 8.77 -7.59
CA THR A 255 -19.49 9.87 -6.76
C THR A 255 -19.96 11.04 -7.64
N ASP A 256 -19.18 11.34 -8.69
CA ASP A 256 -19.65 12.12 -9.84
C ASP A 256 -20.06 11.16 -10.97
N SER A 257 -21.36 10.91 -11.10
CA SER A 257 -21.90 10.02 -12.12
C SER A 257 -21.61 10.47 -13.56
N SER A 258 -21.28 11.75 -13.77
CA SER A 258 -20.94 12.27 -15.09
C SER A 258 -19.52 11.93 -15.54
N CYS A 259 -18.64 11.60 -14.58
CA CYS A 259 -17.25 11.25 -14.84
C CYS A 259 -16.80 10.07 -13.96
N PRO A 260 -17.26 8.84 -14.26
CA PRO A 260 -16.76 7.64 -13.57
C PRO A 260 -15.25 7.50 -13.68
N GLN A 261 -14.56 7.42 -12.54
CA GLN A 261 -13.11 7.26 -12.50
C GLN A 261 -12.74 5.82 -12.15
N ARG A 262 -11.97 5.15 -13.00
CA ARG A 262 -11.46 3.80 -12.68
C ARG A 262 -10.50 3.89 -11.50
N LEU A 263 -10.79 3.15 -10.45
CA LEU A 263 -9.88 2.96 -9.32
C LEU A 263 -8.87 1.86 -9.65
N VAL A 264 -7.59 2.18 -9.45
CA VAL A 264 -6.48 1.23 -9.47
C VAL A 264 -6.09 0.87 -8.04
N SER A 265 -5.49 -0.31 -7.85
CA SER A 265 -4.97 -0.66 -6.52
C SER A 265 -3.76 0.21 -6.20
N LEU A 266 -3.46 0.37 -4.91
CA LEU A 266 -2.25 1.04 -4.45
C LEU A 266 -1.01 0.31 -4.98
N GLU A 267 -1.07 -1.00 -5.06
CA GLU A 267 -0.02 -1.86 -5.61
C GLU A 267 0.20 -1.62 -7.12
N GLU A 268 -0.89 -1.50 -7.89
CA GLU A 268 -0.87 -1.14 -9.32
C GLU A 268 -0.30 0.28 -9.51
N GLY A 269 -0.75 1.25 -8.72
CA GLY A 269 -0.28 2.64 -8.78
C GLY A 269 1.19 2.83 -8.36
N GLN A 270 1.70 1.99 -7.46
CA GLN A 270 3.12 1.96 -7.07
C GLN A 270 3.98 1.10 -8.01
N HIS A 271 3.41 0.56 -9.08
CA HIS A 271 4.07 -0.31 -10.03
C HIS A 271 4.84 -1.46 -9.36
N TYR A 272 4.26 -2.09 -8.32
CA TYR A 272 4.90 -3.24 -7.71
C TYR A 272 5.12 -4.34 -8.76
N ASP A 273 6.33 -4.87 -8.79
CA ASP A 273 6.70 -5.89 -9.73
C ASP A 273 5.93 -7.16 -9.46
N GLU A 274 5.25 -7.64 -10.50
CA GLU A 274 4.66 -8.96 -10.46
C GLU A 274 5.78 -9.99 -10.48
N THR A 275 6.12 -10.55 -9.32
CA THR A 275 7.03 -11.70 -9.29
C THR A 275 6.39 -12.87 -10.05
N GLU A 276 7.18 -13.65 -10.81
CA GLU A 276 6.69 -14.85 -11.51
C GLU A 276 5.97 -15.84 -10.59
N ASP A 277 6.25 -15.77 -9.28
CA ASP A 277 5.45 -16.32 -8.21
C ASP A 277 4.10 -15.59 -8.03
N LYS A 278 3.37 -15.33 -9.13
CA LYS A 278 1.93 -14.96 -9.14
C LYS A 278 1.04 -15.98 -8.40
N LYS A 279 1.63 -17.10 -7.99
CA LYS A 279 1.04 -18.18 -7.19
C LYS A 279 1.28 -18.05 -5.68
N LYS A 280 2.08 -17.08 -5.22
CA LYS A 280 2.22 -16.84 -3.77
C LYS A 280 0.92 -16.23 -3.24
N PRO A 281 0.31 -16.81 -2.20
CA PRO A 281 -1.00 -16.41 -1.68
C PRO A 281 -1.03 -15.02 -1.01
N TYR A 282 0.00 -14.20 -1.18
CA TYR A 282 0.20 -12.94 -0.46
C TYR A 282 0.22 -11.69 -1.35
N SER A 283 -0.04 -11.79 -2.65
CA SER A 283 -0.34 -10.59 -3.43
C SER A 283 -1.82 -10.27 -3.27
N CYS A 284 -2.15 -9.26 -2.47
CA CYS A 284 -3.48 -8.67 -2.42
C CYS A 284 -3.46 -7.31 -3.10
N ASP A 285 -4.62 -6.91 -3.63
CA ASP A 285 -4.83 -5.56 -4.12
C ASP A 285 -5.58 -4.78 -3.04
N THR A 286 -4.99 -3.68 -2.62
CA THR A 286 -5.56 -2.72 -1.69
C THR A 286 -6.05 -1.52 -2.47
N PHE A 287 -7.29 -1.14 -2.23
CA PHE A 287 -7.88 0.05 -2.81
C PHE A 287 -8.14 1.06 -1.71
N ALA A 288 -8.12 2.34 -2.07
CA ALA A 288 -8.47 3.43 -1.19
C ALA A 288 -9.31 4.46 -1.96
N ALA A 289 -10.29 5.04 -1.29
CA ALA A 289 -11.06 6.18 -1.81
C ALA A 289 -11.50 7.07 -0.65
N PRO A 290 -11.86 8.34 -0.93
CA PRO A 290 -12.36 9.25 0.09
C PRO A 290 -13.62 8.74 0.81
N ASP A 291 -13.79 9.23 2.03
CA ASP A 291 -15.01 9.05 2.81
C ASP A 291 -16.27 9.43 2.02
N GLY A 292 -17.30 8.59 2.10
CA GLY A 292 -18.57 8.80 1.43
C GLY A 292 -18.58 8.57 -0.08
N SER A 293 -17.44 8.23 -0.71
CA SER A 293 -17.37 7.89 -2.13
C SER A 293 -18.36 6.78 -2.48
N ILE A 294 -18.95 6.86 -3.67
CA ILE A 294 -19.82 5.82 -4.23
C ILE A 294 -18.97 5.00 -5.20
N VAL A 295 -18.83 3.71 -4.92
CA VAL A 295 -17.96 2.81 -5.66
C VAL A 295 -18.77 1.71 -6.34
N ASP A 296 -18.51 1.51 -7.62
CA ASP A 296 -19.08 0.42 -8.42
C ASP A 296 -18.07 -0.69 -8.67
N PHE A 297 -18.50 -1.92 -8.41
CA PHE A 297 -17.81 -3.13 -8.81
C PHE A 297 -18.46 -3.64 -10.09
N VAL A 298 -17.70 -3.71 -11.17
CA VAL A 298 -18.19 -4.08 -12.51
C VAL A 298 -17.46 -5.34 -12.95
N HIS A 299 -18.17 -6.34 -13.46
CA HIS A 299 -17.57 -7.56 -13.99
C HIS A 299 -18.07 -7.84 -15.39
N LYS A 300 -17.15 -7.94 -16.35
CA LYS A 300 -17.48 -8.09 -17.77
C LYS A 300 -18.51 -7.04 -18.24
N GLY A 301 -18.28 -5.77 -17.87
CA GLY A 301 -19.16 -4.64 -18.22
C GLY A 301 -20.48 -4.54 -17.45
N LYS A 302 -20.83 -5.56 -16.64
CA LYS A 302 -22.07 -5.57 -15.85
C LYS A 302 -21.81 -5.20 -14.39
N PRO A 303 -22.61 -4.30 -13.80
CA PRO A 303 -22.42 -3.93 -12.41
C PRO A 303 -22.83 -5.08 -11.48
N LEU A 304 -21.97 -5.38 -10.51
CA LEU A 304 -22.14 -6.44 -9.51
C LEU A 304 -22.65 -5.89 -8.18
N MET A 305 -22.11 -4.74 -7.78
CA MET A 305 -22.38 -4.14 -6.49
C MET A 305 -22.05 -2.65 -6.57
N ARG A 306 -22.96 -1.82 -6.07
CA ARG A 306 -22.69 -0.41 -5.78
C ARG A 306 -22.67 -0.23 -4.28
N ILE A 307 -21.66 0.47 -3.77
CA ILE A 307 -21.51 0.73 -2.35
C ILE A 307 -21.17 2.20 -2.12
N GLN A 308 -21.87 2.83 -1.18
CA GLN A 308 -21.41 4.05 -0.57
C GLN A 308 -20.48 3.70 0.59
N LEU A 309 -19.24 4.18 0.52
CA LEU A 309 -18.26 3.99 1.59
C LEU A 309 -18.68 4.77 2.85
N PRO A 310 -18.17 4.38 4.04
CA PRO A 310 -18.42 5.13 5.27
C PRO A 310 -18.10 6.60 5.10
N ASN A 311 -18.91 7.45 5.72
CA ASN A 311 -18.73 8.90 5.71
C ASN A 311 -18.59 9.37 7.15
N ARG A 312 -17.34 9.60 7.59
CA ARG A 312 -17.07 10.01 8.97
C ARG A 312 -17.36 11.51 9.14
N PRO A 313 -17.80 11.95 10.33
CA PRO A 313 -17.90 13.36 10.67
C PRO A 313 -16.53 14.03 10.57
N LYS A 314 -16.48 15.15 9.84
CA LYS A 314 -15.28 15.99 9.70
C LYS A 314 -14.96 16.83 10.93
N VAL A 315 -15.87 16.85 11.91
CA VAL A 315 -15.77 17.67 13.13
C VAL A 315 -16.05 16.80 14.34
N GLY A 316 -15.14 16.84 15.31
CA GLY A 316 -15.23 16.10 16.57
C GLY A 316 -14.33 14.87 16.61
N PRO A 317 -14.19 14.22 17.79
CA PRO A 317 -13.42 13.00 17.92
C PRO A 317 -14.08 11.87 17.13
N PRO A 318 -13.28 10.96 16.55
CA PRO A 318 -13.82 9.92 15.73
C PRO A 318 -14.67 8.93 16.55
N LYS A 319 -15.98 8.89 16.27
CA LYS A 319 -16.91 7.95 16.90
C LYS A 319 -17.02 6.67 16.07
N ILE A 320 -16.00 5.81 16.18
CA ILE A 320 -15.83 4.61 15.34
C ILE A 320 -17.06 3.69 15.33
N GLU A 321 -17.83 3.66 16.43
CA GLU A 321 -19.06 2.86 16.55
C GLU A 321 -20.30 3.51 15.91
N GLU A 322 -20.33 4.84 15.76
CA GLU A 322 -21.50 5.58 15.23
C GLU A 322 -21.36 5.95 13.75
N TYR A 323 -20.22 5.65 13.12
CA TYR A 323 -20.00 6.02 11.73
C TYR A 323 -20.91 5.24 10.82
N VAL A 324 -21.76 6.00 10.11
CA VAL A 324 -22.74 5.54 9.14
C VAL A 324 -22.14 4.37 8.40
N GLU A 325 -22.67 3.18 8.70
CA GLU A 325 -22.25 1.96 8.05
C GLU A 325 -22.28 2.17 6.54
N HIS A 326 -21.32 1.57 5.86
CA HIS A 326 -21.35 1.46 4.40
C HIS A 326 -22.78 1.10 3.93
N LYS A 327 -23.21 1.67 2.80
CA LYS A 327 -24.55 1.39 2.26
C LYS A 327 -24.41 0.69 0.94
N VAL A 328 -24.89 -0.55 0.85
CA VAL A 328 -25.07 -1.20 -0.45
C VAL A 328 -26.24 -0.51 -1.14
N LEU A 329 -25.97 0.11 -2.28
CA LEU A 329 -26.97 0.85 -3.05
C LEU A 329 -27.56 -0.04 -4.15
N PRO A 330 -28.79 0.26 -4.61
CA PRO A 330 -29.34 -0.38 -5.79
C PRO A 330 -28.42 -0.20 -7.00
N VAL A 331 -28.32 -1.26 -7.78
CA VAL A 331 -27.59 -1.30 -9.05
C VAL A 331 -28.62 -1.39 -10.17
N ASP A 332 -28.49 -0.56 -11.21
CA ASP A 332 -29.26 -0.75 -12.43
C ASP A 332 -28.56 -1.85 -13.27
N PRO A 333 -29.17 -3.03 -13.46
CA PRO A 333 -28.56 -4.11 -14.23
C PRO A 333 -28.39 -3.76 -15.72
N ASN A 334 -29.09 -2.73 -16.20
CA ASN A 334 -28.98 -2.23 -17.58
C ASN A 334 -27.93 -1.13 -17.72
N GLN A 335 -27.34 -0.65 -16.62
CA GLN A 335 -26.24 0.30 -16.69
C GLN A 335 -25.01 -0.41 -17.27
N LEU A 336 -24.76 -0.15 -18.55
CA LEU A 336 -23.57 -0.63 -19.24
C LEU A 336 -22.42 0.33 -18.98
N TYR A 337 -21.33 -0.20 -18.44
CA TYR A 337 -20.06 0.52 -18.39
C TYR A 337 -19.39 0.31 -19.73
N GLN A 338 -19.44 1.32 -20.58
CA GLN A 338 -18.51 1.38 -21.70
C GLN A 338 -17.11 1.42 -21.08
N ALA A 339 -16.29 0.44 -21.44
CA ALA A 339 -14.90 0.46 -21.07
C ALA A 339 -14.28 1.68 -21.75
N VAL A 340 -14.21 2.81 -21.05
CA VAL A 340 -13.28 3.88 -21.41
C VAL A 340 -11.91 3.37 -20.99
N GLU A 341 -11.43 2.35 -21.70
CA GLU A 341 -10.08 1.84 -21.54
C GLU A 341 -9.16 2.84 -22.23
N ASN A 342 -8.27 3.44 -21.44
CA ASN A 342 -7.16 4.25 -21.91
C ASN A 342 -7.60 5.48 -22.72
N VAL A 343 -8.03 6.54 -22.02
CA VAL A 343 -7.80 7.89 -22.55
C VAL A 343 -6.29 8.14 -22.46
N VAL A 344 -5.56 7.77 -23.51
CA VAL A 344 -4.19 8.25 -23.67
C VAL A 344 -4.33 9.71 -24.11
N VAL A 345 -3.97 10.64 -23.22
CA VAL A 345 -3.85 12.05 -23.57
C VAL A 345 -2.54 12.20 -24.34
N GLU A 346 -2.55 11.93 -25.63
CA GLU A 346 -1.48 12.39 -26.54
C GLU A 346 -1.74 13.86 -26.87
N ASP A 347 -0.77 14.72 -26.55
CA ASP A 347 -0.64 16.14 -26.93
C ASP A 347 -1.86 16.78 -27.66
N GLY A 348 -2.95 17.00 -26.91
CA GLY A 348 -4.08 17.84 -27.34
C GLY A 348 -5.28 17.14 -28.00
N GLY A 349 -5.37 15.81 -27.98
CA GLY A 349 -6.54 15.07 -28.47
C GLY A 349 -6.89 13.85 -27.61
N PHE A 350 -8.18 13.64 -27.34
CA PHE A 350 -8.69 12.41 -26.73
C PHE A 350 -8.75 11.31 -27.80
N VAL A 351 -7.97 10.24 -27.64
CA VAL A 351 -8.12 9.02 -28.45
C VAL A 351 -8.74 7.95 -27.57
N ILE A 352 -9.91 7.46 -27.95
CA ILE A 352 -10.55 6.29 -27.34
C ILE A 352 -10.00 5.07 -28.07
N ILE A 353 -9.27 4.21 -27.39
CA ILE A 353 -8.76 2.95 -27.94
C ILE A 353 -9.77 1.86 -27.58
N ASP A 354 -10.50 1.37 -28.58
CA ASP A 354 -11.45 0.27 -28.43
C ASP A 354 -10.73 -1.06 -28.69
N ASP A 355 -10.22 -1.68 -27.63
CA ASP A 355 -9.65 -3.03 -27.69
C ASP A 355 -10.80 -4.06 -27.63
N GLY A 356 -11.57 -4.14 -28.73
CA GLY A 356 -12.60 -5.14 -28.92
C GLY A 356 -12.00 -6.54 -29.04
N GLU A 357 -11.67 -7.17 -27.92
CA GLU A 357 -11.43 -8.61 -27.85
C GLU A 357 -12.79 -9.32 -27.85
N GLU A 358 -13.18 -9.86 -29.02
CA GLU A 358 -14.28 -10.82 -29.13
C GLU A 358 -13.92 -12.11 -28.35
N ASP A 359 -14.29 -12.14 -27.07
CA ASP A 359 -14.25 -13.35 -26.24
C ASP A 359 -15.19 -14.41 -26.87
N GLY A 360 -14.62 -15.34 -27.62
CA GLY A 360 -15.28 -16.57 -28.05
C GLY A 360 -15.75 -17.36 -26.83
N ALA A 361 -17.08 -17.45 -26.65
CA ALA A 361 -17.68 -18.23 -25.59
C ALA A 361 -17.39 -19.73 -25.81
N GLN A 362 -16.48 -20.28 -25.03
CA GLN A 362 -16.32 -21.72 -24.87
C GLN A 362 -17.12 -22.12 -23.62
N GLU A 363 -18.29 -22.73 -23.86
CA GLU A 363 -19.14 -23.32 -22.83
C GLU A 363 -18.44 -24.55 -22.25
N ASP A 364 -17.97 -24.44 -21.00
CA ASP A 364 -17.67 -25.60 -20.18
C ASP A 364 -19.01 -26.30 -19.85
N SER A 365 -19.31 -27.35 -20.59
CA SER A 365 -20.35 -28.32 -20.24
C SER A 365 -19.80 -29.26 -19.18
N ASP A 366 -20.38 -29.18 -17.99
CA ASP A 366 -20.25 -30.19 -16.95
C ASP A 366 -20.75 -31.55 -17.48
N ASN A 367 -19.86 -32.54 -17.52
CA ASN A 367 -20.22 -33.93 -17.73
C ASN A 367 -20.34 -34.60 -16.35
N ASP A 368 -21.58 -34.86 -15.94
CA ASP A 368 -21.94 -35.85 -14.92
C ASP A 368 -22.09 -37.23 -15.58
N ALA A 369 -21.26 -38.20 -15.16
CA ALA A 369 -21.40 -39.68 -15.16
C ALA A 369 -19.97 -40.26 -15.02
N ASP A 370 -19.61 -41.14 -14.07
CA ASP A 370 -20.31 -42.24 -13.39
C ASP A 370 -20.12 -42.25 -11.86
#